data_AF-A0A2A2KKX9-F1
#
_entry.id   AF-A0A2A2KKX9-F1
#
_cell.length_a   1.000
_cell.length_b   1.000
_cell.length_c   1.000
_cell.angle_alpha   90.00
_cell.angle_beta   90.00
_cell.angle_gamma   90.00
#
_symmetry.space_group_name_H-M   'P 1'
#
loop_
_entity.id
_entity.type
_entity.pdbx_description
1 polymer ?
#
loop_
_entity_poly.entity_id
_entity_poly.type
_entity_poly.pdbx_seq_one_letter_code
_entity_poly.pdbx_strand_id
1 'polypeptide(L)' 'MESAAPTAIKPQQNQQTQQVNEKDRKIRQLETKLNDILKLKEKQKKGDILQKNQLEKINKETELQDELEKLKLLP' A
#
# COMPACT_ATOMS: atom_id res chain seq x y z
N MET A 1 11.53 48.87 29.05
CA MET A 1 12.00 48.53 27.70
C MET A 1 13.09 47.51 27.85
N GLU A 2 12.81 46.24 27.60
CA GLU A 2 13.82 45.33 27.07
C GLU A 2 13.10 44.30 26.22
N SER A 3 13.68 44.06 25.06
CA SER A 3 13.06 43.51 23.88
C SER A 3 13.32 42.02 23.76
N ALA A 4 12.42 41.35 23.04
CA ALA A 4 12.69 40.22 22.14
C ALA A 4 13.22 38.90 22.74
N ALA A 5 12.37 37.87 22.77
CA ALA A 5 12.21 36.91 21.66
C ALA A 5 11.71 35.54 22.16
N PRO A 6 10.59 35.00 21.66
CA PRO A 6 10.24 33.59 21.83
C PRO A 6 10.99 32.77 20.77
N THR A 7 12.04 32.06 21.14
CA THR A 7 12.72 31.14 20.22
C THR A 7 11.88 29.87 20.07
N ALA A 8 11.01 29.88 19.06
CA ALA A 8 10.36 28.68 18.54
C ALA A 8 11.41 27.78 17.88
N ILE A 9 11.73 26.66 18.51
CA ILE A 9 12.51 25.58 17.88
C ILE A 9 11.53 24.43 17.56
N LYS A 10 11.34 24.23 16.26
CA LYS A 10 10.40 23.28 15.63
C LYS A 10 10.79 21.82 15.92
N PRO A 11 9.85 20.89 16.12
CA PRO A 11 10.17 19.46 16.13
C PRO A 11 10.40 18.99 14.68
N GLN A 12 11.66 18.87 14.27
CA GLN A 12 12.06 18.39 12.94
C GLN A 12 12.32 16.87 12.88
N GLN A 13 11.88 16.09 13.86
CA GLN A 13 12.27 14.67 13.99
C GLN A 13 11.26 13.64 13.46
N ASN A 14 10.22 14.05 12.72
CA ASN A 14 9.08 13.16 12.44
C ASN A 14 8.89 12.73 10.97
N GLN A 15 9.79 13.07 10.04
CA GLN A 15 9.57 12.79 8.62
C GLN A 15 10.06 11.40 8.16
N GLN A 16 11.07 10.81 8.80
CA GLN A 16 11.57 9.48 8.42
C GLN A 16 10.71 8.32 8.95
N THR A 17 10.15 8.45 10.15
CA THR A 17 9.28 7.42 10.76
C THR A 17 7.91 7.34 10.09
N GLN A 18 7.38 8.46 9.59
CA GLN A 18 6.10 8.49 8.87
C GLN A 18 6.20 7.79 7.50
N GLN A 19 7.27 8.03 6.74
CA GLN A 19 7.43 7.44 5.41
C GLN A 19 7.58 5.91 5.42
N VAL A 20 8.32 5.36 6.39
CA VAL A 20 8.42 3.90 6.56
C VAL A 20 7.04 3.29 6.83
N ASN A 21 6.26 3.93 7.70
CA ASN A 21 4.93 3.46 8.06
C ASN A 21 3.93 3.53 6.89
N GLU A 22 4.05 4.53 6.01
CA GLU A 22 3.23 4.63 4.80
C GLU A 22 3.58 3.56 3.75
N LYS A 23 4.87 3.25 3.60
CA LYS A 23 5.36 2.18 2.71
C LYS A 23 4.85 0.82 3.19
N ASP A 24 5.02 0.50 4.47
CA ASP A 24 4.50 -0.72 5.09
C ASP A 24 2.98 -0.84 4.95
N ARG A 25 2.26 0.27 5.14
CA ARG A 25 0.80 0.30 4.97
C ARG A 25 0.40 0.00 3.53
N LYS A 26 1.10 0.55 2.54
CA LYS A 26 0.85 0.26 1.11
C LYS A 26 1.15 -1.20 0.77
N ILE A 27 2.27 -1.73 1.24
CA ILE A 27 2.64 -3.15 1.07
C ILE A 27 1.52 -4.05 1.58
N ARG A 28 1.05 -3.86 2.82
CA ARG A 28 -0.04 -4.67 3.40
C ARG A 28 -1.35 -4.54 2.61
N GLN A 29 -1.68 -3.35 2.10
CA GLN A 29 -2.86 -3.16 1.28
C GLN A 29 -2.78 -3.92 -0.05
N LEU A 30 -1.63 -3.86 -0.73
CA LEU A 30 -1.40 -4.60 -1.98
C LEU A 30 -1.42 -6.12 -1.73
N GLU A 31 -0.78 -6.60 -0.67
CA GLU A 31 -0.83 -8.01 -0.27
C GLU A 31 -2.27 -8.48 0.01
N THR A 32 -3.09 -7.64 0.64
CA THR A 32 -4.51 -7.94 0.88
C THR A 32 -5.29 -8.04 -0.43
N LYS A 33 -5.06 -7.11 -1.38
CA LYS A 33 -5.71 -7.14 -2.71
C LYS A 33 -5.30 -8.40 -3.48
N LEU A 34 -4.02 -8.76 -3.45
CA LEU A 34 -3.52 -9.98 -4.09
C LEU A 34 -4.12 -11.25 -3.47
N ASN A 35 -4.29 -11.28 -2.15
CA ASN A 35 -5.00 -12.39 -1.49
C ASN A 35 -6.46 -12.49 -1.90
N ASP A 36 -7.18 -11.37 -2.05
CA ASP A 36 -8.55 -11.36 -2.58
C ASP A 36 -8.59 -11.96 -3.99
N ILE A 37 -7.65 -11.56 -4.85
CA ILE A 37 -7.51 -12.08 -6.22
C ILE A 37 -7.23 -13.58 -6.23
N LEU A 38 -6.34 -14.08 -5.36
CA LEU A 38 -6.07 -15.53 -5.24
C LEU A 38 -7.35 -16.30 -4.92
N LYS A 39 -8.16 -15.82 -3.97
CA LYS A 39 -9.46 -16.43 -3.63
C LYS A 39 -10.42 -16.40 -4.82
N LEU A 40 -10.44 -15.32 -5.59
CA LEU A 40 -11.25 -15.23 -6.81
C LEU A 40 -10.80 -16.25 -7.87
N LYS A 41 -9.48 -16.42 -8.07
CA LYS A 41 -8.93 -17.44 -8.99
C LYS A 41 -9.25 -18.86 -8.53
N GLU A 42 -9.24 -19.13 -7.22
CA GLU A 42 -9.67 -20.42 -6.69
C GLU A 42 -11.15 -20.71 -6.97
N LYS A 43 -12.03 -19.72 -6.77
CA LYS A 43 -13.45 -19.81 -7.12
C LYS A 43 -13.63 -20.08 -8.62
N GLN A 44 -12.92 -19.33 -9.46
CA GLN A 44 -12.94 -19.55 -10.92
C GLN A 44 -12.53 -20.98 -11.28
N LYS A 45 -11.47 -21.51 -10.65
CA LYS A 45 -11.01 -22.90 -10.86
C LYS A 45 -12.02 -23.94 -10.37
N LYS A 46 -12.78 -23.65 -9.32
CA LYS A 46 -13.87 -24.50 -8.83
C LYS A 46 -15.12 -24.48 -9.71
N GLY A 47 -15.15 -23.61 -10.73
CA GLY A 47 -16.27 -23.46 -11.65
C GLY A 47 -17.30 -22.42 -11.20
N ASP A 48 -17.01 -21.62 -10.18
CA ASP A 48 -17.87 -20.50 -9.80
C ASP A 48 -17.87 -19.42 -10.90
N ILE A 49 -19.06 -18.87 -11.18
CA ILE A 49 -19.20 -17.76 -12.11
C ILE A 49 -18.79 -16.46 -11.42
N LEU A 50 -17.68 -15.88 -11.87
CA LEU A 50 -17.23 -14.58 -11.41
C LEU A 50 -17.93 -13.43 -12.15
N GLN A 51 -18.27 -12.38 -11.43
CA GLN A 51 -18.78 -11.14 -12.03
C GLN A 51 -17.67 -10.37 -12.74
N LYS A 52 -18.04 -9.50 -13.69
CA LYS A 52 -17.09 -8.67 -14.46
C LYS A 52 -16.10 -7.92 -13.56
N ASN A 53 -16.57 -7.26 -12.51
CA ASN A 53 -15.71 -6.56 -11.55
C ASN A 53 -14.68 -7.48 -10.87
N GLN A 54 -15.04 -8.75 -10.60
CA GLN A 54 -14.12 -9.73 -10.00
C GLN A 54 -13.07 -10.19 -11.02
N LEU A 55 -13.47 -10.40 -12.28
CA LEU A 55 -12.54 -10.68 -13.38
C LEU A 55 -11.59 -9.52 -13.63
N GLU A 56 -12.07 -8.27 -13.56
CA GLU A 56 -11.24 -7.07 -13.66
C GLU A 56 -10.19 -7.00 -12.55
N LYS A 57 -10.51 -7.42 -11.32
CA LYS A 57 -9.50 -7.55 -10.25
C LYS A 57 -8.42 -8.58 -10.61
N ILE A 58 -8.81 -9.74 -11.13
CA ILE A 58 -7.86 -10.78 -11.55
C ILE A 58 -6.95 -10.25 -12.67
N ASN A 59 -7.48 -9.51 -13.64
CA ASN A 59 -6.69 -8.93 -14.73
C ASN A 59 -5.64 -7.92 -14.24
N LYS A 60 -5.88 -7.27 -13.09
CA LYS A 60 -4.94 -6.33 -12.46
C LYS A 60 -3.94 -7.00 -11.51
N GLU A 61 -3.98 -8.32 -11.35
CA GLU A 61 -3.06 -9.07 -10.47
C GLU A 61 -1.60 -8.72 -10.76
N THR A 62 -1.20 -8.78 -12.04
CA THR A 62 0.17 -8.53 -12.47
C THR A 62 0.63 -7.11 -12.14
N GLU A 63 -0.23 -6.11 -12.34
CA GLU A 63 0.07 -4.70 -12.02
C GLU A 63 0.26 -4.51 -10.50
N LEU A 64 -0.60 -5.12 -9.69
CA LEU A 64 -0.51 -5.06 -8.23
C LEU A 64 0.71 -5.82 -7.68
N GLN A 65 1.12 -6.92 -8.33
CA GLN A 65 2.35 -7.64 -7.99
C GLN A 65 3.60 -6.82 -8.30
N ASP A 66 3.64 -6.21 -9.49
CA ASP A 66 4.75 -5.35 -9.90
C ASP A 66 4.88 -4.12 -8.98
N GLU A 67 3.77 -3.47 -8.60
CA GLU A 67 3.78 -2.37 -7.63
C GLU A 67 4.29 -2.82 -6.25
N LEU A 68 3.85 -4.00 -5.79
CA LEU A 68 4.30 -4.56 -4.52
C LEU A 68 5.81 -4.86 -4.52
N GLU A 69 6.31 -5.44 -5.61
CA GLU A 69 7.73 -5.76 -5.77
C GLU A 69 8.58 -4.49 -5.78
N LYS A 70 8.16 -3.47 -6.55
CA LYS A 70 8.81 -2.15 -6.56
C LYS A 70 8.88 -1.55 -5.16
N LEU A 71 7.77 -1.59 -4.41
CA LEU A 71 7.74 -1.08 -3.03
C LEU A 71 8.65 -1.87 -2.09
N LYS A 72 8.82 -3.18 -2.30
CA LYS A 72 9.74 -4.01 -1.48
C LYS A 72 11.22 -3.80 -1.84
N LEU A 73 11.52 -3.51 -3.11
CA LEU A 73 12.88 -3.27 -3.61
C LEU A 73 13.38 -1.85 -3.40
N LEU A 74 12.49 -0.89 -3.13
CA LEU A 74 12.86 0.45 -2.71
C LEU A 74 13.74 0.36 -1.44
N PRO A 75 14.91 1.02 -1.38
CA PRO A 75 15.74 1.06 -0.18
C PRO A 75 15.07 1.79 0.99
#